data_AF-K2SK64-F1
#
_entry.id   AF-K2SK64-F1
#
_cell.length_a   1.000
_cell.length_b   1.000
_cell.length_c   1.000
_cell.angle_alpha   90.00
_cell.angle_beta   90.00
_cell.angle_gamma   90.00
#
_symmetry.space_group_name_H-M   'P 1'
#
loop_
_entity.id
_entity.type
_entity.pdbx_description
1 polymer ?
#
loop_
_entity_poly.entity_id
_entity_poly.type
_entity_poly.pdbx_seq_one_letter_code
_entity_poly.pdbx_strand_id
1 'polypeptide(L)'
;MDPETKPVPRPPTTTTDEPDPSFYTWRTFFSILSGQATPDERRAYFQTRDILREDRDIARVEAHRDWLFQYSPIVRFLREEINKLGGDVGPHNVRCRRCTTAQGGGIDQDYGVLICANHMRNRGHVEDTIAHEMVHAYDYLRFKVDRWNLRHQACTEVSLRGPIVDMRRYSWW
;
A
#
# COMPACT_ATOMS: atom_id res chain seq x y z
N MET A 1 -9.06 -52.28 7.53
CA MET A 1 -7.76 -51.81 8.06
C MET A 1 -7.44 -50.56 7.29
N ASP A 2 -7.90 -49.42 7.80
CA ASP A 2 -7.53 -48.10 7.31
C ASP A 2 -6.53 -47.54 8.31
N PRO A 3 -5.33 -47.09 7.90
CA PRO A 3 -4.35 -46.59 8.84
C PRO A 3 -4.77 -45.21 9.33
N GLU A 4 -4.92 -45.11 10.64
CA GLU A 4 -5.23 -43.88 11.37
C GLU A 4 -4.09 -42.87 11.23
N THR A 5 -4.32 -41.81 10.46
CA THR A 5 -3.38 -40.71 10.25
C THR A 5 -3.30 -39.86 11.50
N LYS A 6 -2.20 -39.99 12.25
CA LYS A 6 -1.89 -39.12 13.39
C LYS A 6 -1.84 -37.64 12.92
N PRO A 7 -2.43 -36.68 13.66
CA PRO A 7 -2.30 -35.29 13.32
C PRO A 7 -0.85 -34.84 13.53
N VAL A 8 -0.21 -34.39 12.45
CA VAL A 8 1.11 -33.76 12.48
C VAL A 8 1.01 -32.47 13.32
N PRO A 9 1.87 -32.26 14.32
CA PRO A 9 1.89 -31.00 15.06
C PRO A 9 2.18 -29.86 14.09
N ARG A 10 1.26 -28.87 14.01
CA ARG A 10 1.54 -27.62 13.31
C ARG A 10 2.80 -27.00 13.92
N PRO A 11 3.79 -26.56 13.12
CA PRO A 11 4.91 -25.81 13.66
C PRO A 11 4.35 -24.59 14.41
N PRO A 12 4.97 -24.23 15.56
CA PRO A 12 4.46 -23.15 16.38
C PRO A 12 4.40 -21.88 15.53
N THR A 13 3.21 -21.29 15.48
CA THR A 13 3.01 -19.94 14.97
C THR A 13 3.61 -19.00 16.00
N THR A 14 4.92 -18.77 15.92
CA THR A 14 5.60 -17.73 16.69
C THR A 14 5.22 -16.40 16.08
N THR A 15 4.07 -15.90 16.50
CA THR A 15 3.69 -14.49 16.40
C THR A 15 4.58 -13.71 17.38
N THR A 16 5.78 -13.37 16.93
CA THR A 16 6.56 -12.29 17.50
C THR A 16 6.88 -11.35 16.36
N ASP A 17 6.09 -10.28 16.26
CA ASP A 17 6.36 -9.09 15.43
C ASP A 17 7.60 -8.30 15.92
N GLU A 18 8.51 -8.96 16.64
CA GLU A 18 9.78 -8.39 17.07
C GLU A 18 10.77 -8.53 15.89
N PRO A 19 11.39 -7.42 15.44
CA PRO A 19 12.34 -7.47 14.35
C PRO A 19 13.57 -8.28 14.80
N ASP A 20 13.86 -9.41 14.15
CA ASP A 20 15.10 -10.16 14.40
C ASP A 20 16.28 -9.45 13.70
N PRO A 21 17.17 -8.77 14.45
CA PRO A 21 18.25 -8.00 13.85
C PRO A 21 19.27 -8.89 13.11
N SER A 22 19.25 -10.21 13.35
CA SER A 22 20.16 -11.17 12.71
C SER A 22 20.00 -11.21 11.19
N PHE A 23 18.78 -10.95 10.70
CA PHE A 23 18.51 -10.92 9.26
C PHE A 23 18.86 -9.58 8.62
N TYR A 24 18.80 -8.45 9.33
CA TYR A 24 19.08 -7.11 8.77
C TYR A 24 20.56 -6.72 8.88
N THR A 25 21.44 -7.50 8.24
CA THR A 25 22.90 -7.27 8.26
C THR A 25 23.49 -7.02 6.87
N TRP A 26 24.71 -6.49 6.81
CA TRP A 26 25.48 -6.35 5.58
C TRP A 26 25.70 -7.70 4.87
N ARG A 27 25.93 -8.78 5.62
CA ARG A 27 26.09 -10.13 5.04
C ARG A 27 24.84 -10.58 4.31
N THR A 28 23.68 -10.46 4.93
CA THR A 28 22.39 -10.81 4.32
C THR A 28 22.10 -9.92 3.12
N PHE A 29 22.39 -8.61 3.23
CA PHE A 29 22.26 -7.67 2.11
C PHE A 29 23.13 -8.07 0.90
N PHE A 30 24.39 -8.46 1.13
CA PHE A 30 25.28 -8.93 0.05
C PHE A 30 24.80 -10.23 -0.57
N SER A 31 24.32 -11.17 0.24
CA SER A 31 23.74 -12.43 -0.26
C SER A 31 22.50 -12.18 -1.14
N ILE A 32 21.66 -11.20 -0.77
CA ILE A 32 20.50 -10.78 -1.56
C ILE A 32 20.95 -10.16 -2.88
N LEU A 33 21.98 -9.32 -2.85
CA LEU A 33 22.53 -8.63 -4.02
C LEU A 33 23.22 -9.60 -4.99
N SER A 34 23.98 -10.57 -4.48
CA SER A 34 24.64 -11.60 -5.29
C SER A 34 23.69 -12.69 -5.81
N GLY A 35 22.41 -12.65 -5.42
CA GLY A 35 21.40 -13.64 -5.81
C GLY A 35 21.53 -14.98 -5.09
N GLN A 36 22.35 -15.06 -4.04
CA GLN A 36 22.60 -16.30 -3.28
C GLN A 36 21.63 -16.50 -2.11
N ALA A 37 20.92 -15.45 -1.69
CA ALA A 37 19.96 -15.53 -0.60
C ALA A 37 18.75 -16.40 -0.96
N THR A 38 18.33 -17.25 -0.03
CA THR A 38 17.08 -18.02 -0.13
C THR A 38 15.87 -17.08 -0.15
N PRO A 39 14.71 -17.53 -0.69
CA PRO A 39 13.48 -16.76 -0.64
C PRO A 39 13.06 -16.34 0.78
N ASP A 40 13.36 -17.16 1.77
CA ASP A 40 13.01 -16.91 3.17
C ASP A 40 13.90 -15.85 3.80
N GLU A 41 15.22 -15.92 3.60
CA GLU A 41 16.16 -14.89 4.04
C GLU A 41 15.84 -13.53 3.40
N ARG A 42 15.49 -13.53 2.12
CA ARG A 42 15.08 -12.31 1.41
C ARG A 42 13.82 -11.71 2.02
N ARG A 43 12.81 -12.52 2.33
CA ARG A 43 11.56 -12.06 2.98
C ARG A 43 11.83 -11.52 4.38
N ALA A 44 12.57 -12.27 5.21
CA ALA A 44 12.91 -11.87 6.57
C ALA A 44 13.71 -10.57 6.59
N TYR A 45 14.66 -10.39 5.67
CA TYR A 45 15.41 -9.14 5.53
C TYR A 45 14.50 -7.93 5.26
N PHE A 46 13.59 -8.04 4.28
CA PHE A 46 12.71 -6.94 3.92
C PHE A 46 11.65 -6.65 5.00
N GLN A 47 11.10 -7.68 5.65
CA GLN A 47 10.18 -7.51 6.78
C GLN A 47 10.85 -6.78 7.93
N THR A 48 12.04 -7.24 8.33
CA THR A 48 12.82 -6.61 9.42
C THR A 48 13.16 -5.17 9.07
N ARG A 49 13.59 -4.91 7.82
CA ARG A 49 13.84 -3.55 7.32
C ARG A 49 12.61 -2.66 7.46
N ASP A 50 11.45 -3.14 7.05
CA ASP A 50 10.21 -2.36 7.03
C ASP A 50 9.73 -2.04 8.45
N ILE A 51 9.87 -2.98 9.38
CA ILE A 51 9.59 -2.76 10.82
C ILE A 51 10.55 -1.70 11.39
N LEU A 52 11.86 -1.85 11.18
CA LEU A 52 12.87 -0.93 11.73
C LEU A 52 12.78 0.49 11.15
N ARG A 53 12.22 0.65 9.95
CA ARG A 53 12.09 1.96 9.27
C ARG A 53 10.69 2.55 9.35
N GLU A 54 9.75 1.89 10.01
CA GLU A 54 8.34 2.24 10.01
C GLU A 54 8.10 3.73 10.32
N ASP A 55 8.58 4.21 11.47
CA ASP A 55 8.37 5.60 11.89
C ASP A 55 8.95 6.61 10.89
N ARG A 56 10.14 6.32 10.37
CA ARG A 56 10.82 7.17 9.38
C ARG A 56 10.03 7.22 8.07
N ASP A 57 9.59 6.07 7.60
CA ASP A 57 8.87 5.96 6.33
C ASP A 57 7.49 6.60 6.43
N ILE A 58 6.77 6.41 7.53
CA ILE A 58 5.50 7.09 7.81
C ILE A 58 5.70 8.60 7.84
N ALA A 59 6.63 9.12 8.65
CA ALA A 59 6.86 10.57 8.75
C ALA A 59 7.20 11.21 7.39
N ARG A 60 8.04 10.54 6.58
CA ARG A 60 8.37 10.97 5.22
C ARG A 60 7.14 11.05 4.32
N VAL A 61 6.30 10.01 4.34
CA VAL A 61 5.11 9.94 3.47
C VAL A 61 4.02 10.90 3.93
N GLU A 62 3.86 11.12 5.23
CA GLU A 62 2.96 12.15 5.77
C GLU A 62 3.40 13.55 5.35
N ALA A 63 4.70 13.86 5.42
CA ALA A 63 5.21 15.13 4.93
C ALA A 63 4.97 15.31 3.41
N HIS A 64 5.08 14.24 2.62
CA HIS A 64 4.72 14.27 1.20
C HIS A 64 3.23 14.48 0.98
N ARG A 65 2.37 13.72 1.69
CA ARG A 65 0.91 13.86 1.67
C ARG A 65 0.49 15.31 1.94
N ASP A 66 0.99 15.88 3.03
CA ASP A 66 0.61 17.23 3.46
C ASP A 66 1.04 18.29 2.44
N TRP A 67 2.24 18.13 1.88
CA TRP A 67 2.70 18.98 0.78
C TRP A 67 1.81 18.85 -0.46
N LEU A 68 1.40 17.63 -0.83
CA LEU A 68 0.57 17.40 -2.01
C LEU A 68 -0.82 18.02 -1.86
N PHE A 69 -1.46 17.90 -0.70
CA PHE A 69 -2.75 18.56 -0.46
C PHE A 69 -2.68 20.09 -0.54
N GLN A 70 -1.50 20.69 -0.30
CA GLN A 70 -1.30 22.13 -0.39
C GLN A 70 -0.94 22.57 -1.82
N TYR A 71 -0.09 21.82 -2.52
CA TYR A 71 0.59 22.31 -3.73
C TYR A 71 0.32 21.50 -5.00
N SER A 72 -0.10 20.25 -4.91
CA SER A 72 -0.36 19.42 -6.10
C SER A 72 -1.64 19.86 -6.81
N PRO A 73 -1.57 20.23 -8.11
CA PRO A 73 -2.76 20.58 -8.87
C PRO A 73 -3.74 19.41 -9.00
N ILE A 74 -3.24 18.18 -9.19
CA ILE A 74 -4.08 17.00 -9.40
C ILE A 74 -4.81 16.60 -8.12
N VAL A 75 -4.12 16.56 -6.97
CA VAL A 75 -4.74 16.22 -5.68
C VAL A 75 -5.78 17.26 -5.28
N ARG A 76 -5.49 18.55 -5.50
CA ARG A 76 -6.43 19.63 -5.20
C ARG A 76 -7.66 19.58 -6.09
N PHE A 77 -7.46 19.39 -7.40
CA PHE A 77 -8.55 19.23 -8.35
C PHE A 77 -9.47 18.06 -7.98
N LEU A 78 -8.91 16.87 -7.74
CA LEU A 78 -9.70 15.70 -7.36
C LEU A 78 -10.44 15.92 -6.04
N ARG A 79 -9.81 16.58 -5.06
CA ARG A 79 -10.45 16.92 -3.79
C ARG A 79 -11.67 17.81 -4.01
N GLU A 80 -11.54 18.83 -4.85
CA GLU A 80 -12.64 19.74 -5.17
C GLU A 80 -13.79 19.01 -5.87
N GLU A 81 -13.51 18.11 -6.82
CA GLU A 81 -14.54 17.32 -7.52
C GLU A 81 -15.24 16.33 -6.57
N ILE A 82 -14.52 15.68 -5.67
CA ILE A 82 -15.09 14.80 -4.64
C ILE A 82 -15.99 15.60 -3.71
N ASN A 83 -15.55 16.78 -3.28
CA ASN A 83 -16.34 17.65 -2.40
C ASN A 83 -17.66 18.10 -3.05
N LYS A 84 -17.68 18.33 -4.37
CA LYS A 84 -18.91 18.66 -5.12
C LYS A 84 -19.94 17.53 -5.09
N LEU A 85 -19.49 16.28 -4.98
CA LEU A 85 -20.35 15.11 -4.85
C LEU A 85 -20.75 14.82 -3.39
N GLY A 86 -20.32 15.64 -2.44
CA GLY A 86 -20.58 15.48 -1.01
C GLY A 86 -19.63 14.51 -0.30
N GLY A 87 -18.55 14.10 -0.95
CA GLY A 87 -17.46 13.38 -0.30
C GLY A 87 -16.51 14.32 0.45
N ASP A 88 -15.64 13.76 1.27
CA ASP A 88 -14.56 14.48 1.93
C ASP A 88 -13.30 13.63 1.88
N VAL A 89 -12.25 14.11 1.20
CA VAL A 89 -10.92 13.50 1.21
C VAL A 89 -9.89 14.58 1.51
N GLY A 90 -9.12 14.37 2.58
CA GLY A 90 -8.14 15.33 3.06
C GLY A 90 -7.07 14.68 3.94
N PRO A 91 -6.11 15.47 4.45
CA PRO A 91 -5.03 14.95 5.28
C PRO A 91 -5.50 14.17 6.52
N HIS A 92 -6.69 14.48 7.05
CA HIS A 92 -7.27 13.84 8.24
C HIS A 92 -7.75 12.41 8.00
N ASN A 93 -8.13 12.06 6.77
CA ASN A 93 -8.62 10.72 6.41
C ASN A 93 -7.70 9.97 5.44
N VAL A 94 -6.54 10.54 5.11
CA VAL A 94 -5.46 9.85 4.38
C VAL A 94 -4.42 9.37 5.39
N ARG A 95 -4.42 8.07 5.68
CA ARG A 95 -3.59 7.42 6.69
C ARG A 95 -2.35 6.80 6.04
N CYS A 96 -1.18 7.12 6.57
CA CYS A 96 0.09 6.52 6.15
C CYS A 96 0.52 5.47 7.17
N ARG A 97 0.64 4.20 6.76
CA ARG A 97 0.98 3.07 7.64
C ARG A 97 1.93 2.11 6.96
N ARG A 98 2.63 1.26 7.72
CA ARG A 98 3.32 0.11 7.17
C ARG A 98 2.30 -0.95 6.75
N CYS A 99 2.48 -1.51 5.55
CA CYS A 99 1.67 -2.62 5.06
C CYS A 99 2.50 -3.89 4.96
N THR A 100 1.87 -5.04 5.20
CA THR A 100 2.47 -6.37 5.04
C THR A 100 2.21 -6.96 3.65
N THR A 101 1.19 -6.44 2.95
CA THR A 101 0.84 -6.81 1.58
C THR A 101 1.58 -5.93 0.58
N ALA A 102 1.88 -6.50 -0.60
CA ALA A 102 2.57 -5.80 -1.68
C ALA A 102 1.63 -4.87 -2.45
N GLN A 103 1.11 -3.84 -1.79
CA GLN A 103 0.22 -2.83 -2.38
C GLN A 103 0.71 -1.41 -2.05
N GLY A 104 0.47 -0.45 -2.94
CA GLY A 104 0.84 0.95 -2.72
C GLY A 104 -0.10 1.67 -1.75
N GLY A 105 -1.38 1.33 -1.80
CA GLY A 105 -2.40 1.95 -0.97
C GLY A 105 -3.74 1.23 -1.14
N GLY A 106 -4.80 1.91 -0.76
CA GLY A 106 -6.17 1.51 -1.03
C GLY A 106 -7.16 2.54 -0.49
N ILE A 107 -8.41 2.44 -0.91
CA ILE A 107 -9.50 3.26 -0.38
C ILE A 107 -10.60 2.40 0.23
N ASP A 108 -11.11 2.86 1.36
CA ASP A 108 -12.36 2.37 1.93
C ASP A 108 -13.34 3.54 2.12
N GLN A 109 -14.62 3.29 1.86
CA GLN A 109 -15.69 4.30 1.92
C GLN A 109 -15.88 4.87 3.34
N ASP A 110 -15.62 4.05 4.36
CA ASP A 110 -15.86 4.38 5.76
C ASP A 110 -14.59 4.98 6.41
N TYR A 111 -13.41 4.50 6.01
CA TYR A 111 -12.14 4.86 6.66
C TYR A 111 -11.27 5.86 5.86
N GLY A 112 -11.54 6.05 4.57
CA GLY A 112 -10.77 6.92 3.68
C GLY A 112 -9.61 6.21 3.00
N VAL A 113 -8.53 6.96 2.74
CA VAL A 113 -7.39 6.50 1.93
C VAL A 113 -6.28 5.95 2.83
N LEU A 114 -5.78 4.77 2.51
CA LEU A 114 -4.59 4.16 3.09
C LEU A 114 -3.41 4.29 2.12
N ILE A 115 -2.27 4.76 2.60
CA ILE A 115 -1.00 4.77 1.86
C ILE A 115 0.00 3.90 2.59
N CYS A 116 0.55 2.89 1.90
CA CYS A 116 1.53 1.97 2.44
C CYS A 116 2.93 2.58 2.38
N ALA A 117 3.38 3.14 3.51
CA ALA A 117 4.56 3.99 3.59
C ALA A 117 5.87 3.28 3.19
N ASN A 118 5.98 1.98 3.49
CA ASN A 118 7.12 1.13 3.15
C ASN A 118 7.25 0.84 1.65
N HIS A 119 6.21 1.07 0.85
CA HIS A 119 6.22 0.90 -0.60
C HIS A 119 6.42 2.22 -1.36
N MET A 120 6.37 3.37 -0.66
CA MET A 120 6.53 4.68 -1.26
C MET A 120 8.00 5.03 -1.52
N ARG A 121 8.30 5.41 -2.76
CA ARG A 121 9.67 5.67 -3.23
C ARG A 121 10.07 7.13 -3.07
N ASN A 122 9.20 8.02 -3.55
CA ASN A 122 9.40 9.46 -3.58
C ASN A 122 8.03 10.16 -3.58
N ARG A 123 8.03 11.51 -3.51
CA ARG A 123 6.80 12.31 -3.50
C ARG A 123 5.91 12.08 -4.73
N GLY A 124 6.48 11.88 -5.92
CA GLY A 124 5.71 11.60 -7.13
C GLY A 124 4.96 10.28 -7.04
N HIS A 125 5.59 9.24 -6.48
CA HIS A 125 4.89 7.97 -6.22
C HIS A 125 3.73 8.16 -5.23
N VAL A 126 3.91 8.98 -4.18
CA VAL A 126 2.82 9.30 -3.24
C VAL A 126 1.69 10.08 -3.93
N GLU A 127 2.03 11.01 -4.82
CA GLU A 127 1.06 11.78 -5.61
C GLU A 127 0.22 10.87 -6.51
N ASP A 128 0.87 9.98 -7.26
CA ASP A 128 0.21 9.03 -8.15
C ASP A 128 -0.71 8.10 -7.35
N THR A 129 -0.25 7.58 -6.19
CA THR A 129 -1.08 6.72 -5.33
C THR A 129 -2.27 7.47 -4.75
N ILE A 130 -2.08 8.67 -4.17
CA ILE A 130 -3.20 9.46 -3.63
C ILE A 130 -4.20 9.80 -4.74
N ALA A 131 -3.73 10.23 -5.91
CA ALA A 131 -4.59 10.55 -7.04
C ALA A 131 -5.38 9.32 -7.52
N HIS A 132 -4.73 8.17 -7.61
CA HIS A 132 -5.39 6.90 -7.95
C HIS A 132 -6.54 6.59 -6.98
N GLU A 133 -6.27 6.60 -5.67
CA GLU A 133 -7.28 6.31 -4.64
C GLU A 133 -8.39 7.38 -4.63
N MET A 134 -8.07 8.64 -4.90
CA MET A 134 -9.07 9.71 -4.98
C MET A 134 -10.01 9.55 -6.19
N VAL A 135 -9.53 9.03 -7.32
CA VAL A 135 -10.42 8.73 -8.44
C VAL A 135 -11.33 7.54 -8.10
N HIS A 136 -10.84 6.51 -7.39
CA HIS A 136 -11.73 5.49 -6.82
C HIS A 136 -12.81 6.11 -5.93
N ALA A 137 -12.43 7.06 -5.05
CA ALA A 137 -13.38 7.78 -4.21
C ALA A 137 -14.46 8.51 -5.04
N TYR A 138 -14.01 9.21 -6.08
CA TYR A 138 -14.89 9.93 -6.99
C TYR A 138 -15.85 8.97 -7.70
N ASP A 139 -15.35 7.85 -8.23
CA ASP A 139 -16.16 6.87 -8.94
C ASP A 139 -17.23 6.24 -8.02
N TYR A 140 -16.87 5.93 -6.77
CA TYR A 140 -17.83 5.45 -5.77
C TYR A 140 -18.99 6.43 -5.56
N LEU A 141 -18.69 7.72 -5.42
CA LEU A 141 -19.69 8.76 -5.21
C LEU A 141 -20.51 9.04 -6.46
N ARG A 142 -19.85 9.11 -7.62
CA ARG A 142 -20.46 9.52 -8.89
C ARG A 142 -21.31 8.43 -9.52
N PHE A 143 -20.84 7.19 -9.47
CA PHE A 143 -21.44 6.05 -10.16
C PHE A 143 -22.10 5.05 -9.22
N LYS A 144 -22.03 5.26 -7.89
CA LYS A 144 -22.64 4.39 -6.87
C LYS A 144 -22.18 2.94 -7.03
N VAL A 145 -20.87 2.77 -7.17
CA VAL A 145 -20.20 1.47 -7.34
C VAL A 145 -20.49 0.58 -6.13
N ASP A 146 -20.96 -0.63 -6.40
CA ASP A 146 -21.18 -1.65 -5.37
C ASP A 146 -19.86 -2.30 -4.97
N ARG A 147 -19.49 -2.18 -3.68
CA ARG A 147 -18.27 -2.74 -3.10
C ARG A 147 -18.21 -4.28 -3.15
N TRP A 148 -19.37 -4.94 -3.17
CA TRP A 148 -19.45 -6.41 -3.15
C TRP A 148 -19.53 -7.02 -4.55
N ASN A 149 -19.65 -6.19 -5.58
CA ASN A 149 -19.69 -6.63 -6.96
C ASN A 149 -18.29 -6.56 -7.59
N LEU A 150 -17.66 -7.72 -7.74
CA LEU A 150 -16.32 -7.85 -8.33
C LEU A 150 -16.21 -7.27 -9.75
N ARG A 151 -17.30 -7.24 -10.52
CA ARG A 151 -17.29 -6.61 -11.85
C ARG A 151 -17.18 -5.10 -11.74
N HIS A 152 -17.89 -4.50 -10.79
CA HIS A 152 -17.83 -3.06 -10.56
C HIS A 152 -16.43 -2.65 -10.09
N GLN A 153 -15.82 -3.42 -9.19
CA GLN A 153 -14.44 -3.22 -8.74
C GLN A 153 -13.44 -3.33 -9.90
N ALA A 154 -13.56 -4.34 -10.76
CA ALA A 154 -12.67 -4.48 -11.91
C ALA A 154 -12.82 -3.32 -12.92
N CYS A 155 -14.03 -2.77 -13.08
CA CYS A 155 -14.29 -1.67 -13.99
C CYS A 155 -13.65 -0.35 -13.54
N THR A 156 -13.64 -0.05 -12.23
CA THR A 156 -12.99 1.16 -11.70
C THR A 156 -11.48 1.09 -11.90
N GLU A 157 -10.86 -0.07 -11.70
CA GLU A 157 -9.43 -0.27 -11.94
C GLU A 157 -9.02 -0.07 -13.42
N VAL A 158 -9.86 -0.50 -14.36
CA VAL A 158 -9.59 -0.31 -15.80
C VAL A 158 -9.68 1.16 -16.20
N SER A 159 -10.64 1.91 -15.65
CA SER A 159 -10.80 3.35 -15.88
C SER A 159 -9.54 4.14 -15.53
N LEU A 160 -8.84 3.70 -14.47
CA LEU A 160 -7.66 4.36 -13.94
C LEU A 160 -6.39 4.16 -14.75
N ARG A 161 -6.35 3.22 -15.70
CA ARG A 161 -5.19 2.98 -16.58
C ARG A 161 -4.99 4.05 -17.68
N GLY A 162 -5.68 5.18 -17.58
CA GLY A 162 -5.63 6.32 -18.49
C GLY A 162 -4.50 7.32 -18.21
N PRO A 163 -4.37 8.42 -18.99
CA PRO A 163 -3.24 9.36 -18.93
C PRO A 163 -3.19 10.24 -17.66
N ILE A 164 -4.24 10.22 -16.83
CA ILE A 164 -4.32 11.00 -15.58
C ILE A 164 -3.46 10.36 -14.49
N VAL A 165 -3.31 9.03 -14.50
CA VAL A 165 -2.48 8.28 -13.57
C VAL A 165 -1.60 7.35 -14.41
N ASP A 166 -0.35 7.72 -14.64
CA ASP A 166 0.59 6.85 -15.37
C ASP A 166 1.04 5.68 -14.47
N MET A 167 0.16 4.68 -14.35
CA MET A 167 0.45 3.43 -13.66
C MET A 167 1.49 2.56 -14.37
N ARG A 168 1.93 2.91 -15.60
CA ARG A 168 3.00 2.16 -16.28
C ARG A 168 4.38 2.50 -15.75
N ARG A 169 4.52 3.62 -15.02
CA ARG A 169 5.78 4.01 -14.39
C ARG A 169 6.15 3.17 -13.17
N TYR A 170 5.16 2.54 -12.53
CA TYR A 170 5.37 1.72 -11.34
C TYR A 170 4.57 0.43 -11.46
N SER A 171 5.27 -0.66 -11.81
CA SER A 171 4.76 -2.02 -11.91
C SER A 171 4.33 -2.56 -10.53
N TRP A 172 3.15 -2.16 -10.06
CA TRP A 172 2.54 -2.66 -8.81
C TRP A 172 1.02 -2.77 -8.96
N TRP A 173 0.64 -3.70 -9.85
CA TRP A 173 -0.48 -4.63 -9.73
C TRP A 173 0.01 -5.98 -10.27
#